data_AF-A0A553JMB7-F1
#
_entry.id   AF-A0A553JMB7-F1
#
_cell.length_a   1.000
_cell.length_b   1.000
_cell.length_c   1.000
_cell.angle_alpha   90.00
_cell.angle_beta   90.00
_cell.angle_gamma   90.00
#
_symmetry.space_group_name_H-M   'P 1'
#
loop_
_entity.id
_entity.type
_entity.pdbx_description
1 polymer ?
#
loop_
_entity_poly.entity_id
_entity_poly.type
_entity_poly.pdbx_seq_one_letter_code
_entity_poly.pdbx_strand_id
1 'polypeptide(L)'
;MELDADLKKLKSFARRQDKIIHKRDVLLPKWQPIVDEYLAQVDSGGKPYDNPLFARCIIWLFDIDDLGRALEWGFKAIELGQPMAPGIRREWPSFISDTVFDWSETQGEHGRSVEPYFTQVFNQVVHHWKLAEPITAKFYKFKGLSLLRSTTGDVKPSTVGDVELLQQADGFLEKAASLHKNVGVKTVRNQIDMRLRALEAYGSQETGQEKT
;
A
#
# COMPACT_ATOMS: atom_id res chain seq x y z
N MET A 1 -7.67 -3.18 32.32
CA MET A 1 -7.12 -4.28 33.16
C MET A 1 -6.62 -5.45 32.34
N GLU A 2 -7.45 -6.12 31.53
CA GLU A 2 -6.95 -7.24 30.70
C GLU A 2 -6.10 -6.79 29.49
N LEU A 3 -6.58 -5.81 28.72
CA LEU A 3 -5.82 -5.27 27.59
C LEU A 3 -4.43 -4.77 28.04
N ASP A 4 -4.34 -4.07 29.17
CA ASP A 4 -3.06 -3.58 29.71
C ASP A 4 -2.08 -4.71 30.04
N ALA A 5 -2.59 -5.84 30.56
CA ALA A 5 -1.78 -7.02 30.83
C ALA A 5 -1.27 -7.66 29.53
N ASP A 6 -2.12 -7.76 28.52
CA ASP A 6 -1.77 -8.26 27.18
C ASP A 6 -0.73 -7.34 26.51
N LEU A 7 -0.85 -6.02 26.66
CA LEU A 7 0.13 -5.05 26.18
C LEU A 7 1.47 -5.17 26.92
N LYS A 8 1.45 -5.42 28.24
CA LYS A 8 2.68 -5.69 29.02
C LYS A 8 3.32 -7.00 28.56
N LYS A 9 2.54 -8.04 28.30
CA LYS A 9 3.04 -9.31 27.78
C LYS A 9 3.71 -9.12 26.41
N LEU A 10 3.11 -8.37 25.50
CA LEU A 10 3.74 -8.02 24.22
C LEU A 10 5.09 -7.34 24.39
N LYS A 11 5.24 -6.44 25.36
CA LYS A 11 6.50 -5.74 25.64
C LYS A 11 7.58 -6.68 26.17
N SER A 12 7.20 -7.79 26.82
CA SER A 12 8.16 -8.76 27.39
C SER A 12 8.90 -9.61 26.36
N PHE A 13 8.36 -9.76 25.13
CA PHE A 13 9.04 -10.49 24.08
C PHE A 13 10.23 -9.70 23.53
N ALA A 14 11.39 -10.34 23.42
CA ALA A 14 12.59 -9.73 22.85
C ALA A 14 12.53 -9.69 21.30
N ARG A 15 12.11 -10.78 20.66
CA ARG A 15 12.11 -10.90 19.20
C ARG A 15 10.82 -10.33 18.61
N ARG A 16 10.92 -9.64 17.47
CA ARG A 16 9.77 -9.15 16.71
C ARG A 16 8.86 -10.30 16.28
N GLN A 17 9.44 -11.41 15.83
CA GLN A 17 8.68 -12.57 15.36
C GLN A 17 7.80 -13.17 16.46
N ASP A 18 8.31 -13.29 17.69
CA ASP A 18 7.52 -13.81 18.82
C ASP A 18 6.31 -12.91 19.12
N LYS A 19 6.46 -11.59 18.95
CA LYS A 19 5.34 -10.64 19.08
C LYS A 19 4.30 -10.84 17.99
N ILE A 20 4.74 -11.04 16.74
CA ILE A 20 3.85 -11.29 15.59
C ILE A 20 3.05 -12.57 15.83
N ILE A 21 3.73 -13.65 16.19
CA ILE A 21 3.10 -14.95 16.52
C ILE A 21 2.10 -14.78 17.67
N HIS A 22 2.48 -14.08 18.74
CA HIS A 22 1.57 -13.87 19.87
C HIS A 22 0.34 -13.02 19.52
N LYS A 23 0.50 -11.99 18.67
CA LYS A 23 -0.63 -11.21 18.14
C LYS A 23 -1.60 -12.11 17.37
N ARG A 24 -1.06 -12.92 16.46
CA ARG A 24 -1.83 -13.82 15.58
C ARG A 24 -2.53 -14.95 16.36
N ASP A 25 -1.83 -15.61 17.26
CA ASP A 25 -2.28 -16.89 17.83
C ASP A 25 -2.98 -16.73 19.18
N VAL A 26 -2.85 -15.56 19.84
CA VAL A 26 -3.41 -15.34 21.17
C VAL A 26 -4.28 -14.09 21.23
N LEU A 27 -3.73 -12.93 20.83
CA LEU A 27 -4.43 -11.66 21.05
C LEU A 27 -5.60 -11.46 20.09
N LEU A 28 -5.38 -11.63 18.78
CA LEU A 28 -6.44 -11.45 17.81
C LEU A 28 -7.59 -12.46 18.00
N PRO A 29 -7.35 -13.77 18.24
CA PRO A 29 -8.43 -14.71 18.54
C PRO A 29 -9.25 -14.33 19.78
N LYS A 30 -8.60 -13.74 20.79
CA LYS A 30 -9.28 -13.26 22.01
C LYS A 30 -10.09 -11.99 21.76
N TRP A 31 -9.52 -11.02 21.05
CA TRP A 31 -10.03 -9.65 21.01
C TRP A 31 -10.84 -9.31 19.78
N GLN A 32 -10.64 -9.97 18.64
CA GLN A 32 -11.42 -9.74 17.43
C GLN A 32 -12.92 -9.96 17.64
N PRO A 33 -13.40 -11.03 18.32
CA PRO A 33 -14.84 -11.22 18.51
C PRO A 33 -15.53 -10.07 19.26
N ILE A 34 -14.82 -9.45 20.21
CA ILE A 34 -15.33 -8.29 20.98
C ILE A 34 -15.38 -7.05 20.10
N VAL A 35 -14.39 -6.86 19.23
CA VAL A 35 -14.39 -5.77 18.25
C VAL A 35 -15.48 -5.96 17.20
N ASP A 36 -15.71 -7.19 16.74
CA ASP A 36 -16.78 -7.52 15.82
C ASP A 36 -18.16 -7.22 16.40
N GLU A 37 -18.38 -7.55 17.67
CA GLU A 37 -19.62 -7.18 18.36
C GLU A 37 -19.80 -5.66 18.42
N TYR A 38 -18.74 -4.91 18.73
CA TYR A 38 -18.77 -3.45 18.69
C TYR A 38 -19.13 -2.91 17.30
N LEU A 39 -18.51 -3.41 16.24
CA LEU A 39 -18.79 -2.98 14.87
C LEU A 39 -20.22 -3.34 14.44
N ALA A 40 -20.71 -4.54 14.79
CA ALA A 40 -22.08 -4.94 14.53
C ALA A 40 -23.11 -4.03 15.22
N GLN A 41 -22.83 -3.62 16.47
CA GLN A 41 -23.67 -2.63 17.17
C GLN A 41 -23.70 -1.30 16.43
N VAL A 42 -22.53 -0.79 16.01
CA VAL A 42 -22.44 0.46 15.24
C VAL A 42 -23.21 0.37 13.92
N ASP A 43 -23.05 -0.73 13.18
CA ASP A 43 -23.73 -0.93 11.89
C ASP A 43 -25.25 -1.07 12.04
N SER A 44 -25.73 -1.55 13.19
CA SER A 44 -27.17 -1.60 13.52
C SER A 44 -27.75 -0.26 14.01
N GLY A 45 -26.98 0.83 13.95
CA GLY A 45 -27.41 2.18 14.37
C GLY A 45 -26.93 2.60 15.75
N GLY A 46 -26.07 1.81 16.40
CA GLY A 46 -25.40 2.19 17.64
C GLY A 46 -24.47 3.38 17.43
N LYS A 47 -24.43 4.31 18.39
CA LYS A 47 -23.54 5.47 18.30
C LYS A 47 -22.07 5.02 18.47
N PRO A 48 -21.17 5.30 17.52
CA PRO A 48 -19.76 4.99 17.68
C PRO A 48 -19.15 5.77 18.85
N TYR A 49 -18.21 5.14 19.54
CA TYR A 49 -17.42 5.74 20.61
C TYR A 49 -15.94 5.42 20.38
N ASP A 50 -15.04 6.20 20.97
CA ASP A 50 -13.60 5.95 20.84
C ASP A 50 -13.25 4.60 21.45
N ASN A 51 -12.85 3.64 20.62
CA ASN A 51 -12.57 2.27 21.04
C ASN A 51 -11.07 1.94 20.88
N PRO A 52 -10.26 2.07 21.95
CA PRO A 52 -8.83 1.77 21.92
C PRO A 52 -8.52 0.31 21.56
N LEU A 53 -9.42 -0.63 21.87
CA LEU A 53 -9.24 -2.03 21.53
C LEU A 53 -9.38 -2.24 20.02
N PHE A 54 -10.40 -1.64 19.40
CA PHE A 54 -10.57 -1.65 17.95
C PHE A 54 -9.32 -1.12 17.24
N ALA A 55 -8.85 0.07 17.65
CA ALA A 55 -7.62 0.64 17.13
C ALA A 55 -6.41 -0.29 17.29
N ARG A 56 -6.30 -0.99 18.44
CA ARG A 56 -5.20 -1.92 18.69
C ARG A 56 -5.26 -3.15 17.79
N CYS A 57 -6.45 -3.71 17.58
CA CYS A 57 -6.61 -4.87 16.72
C CYS A 57 -6.31 -4.55 15.26
N ILE A 58 -6.67 -3.36 14.76
CA ILE A 58 -6.27 -2.91 13.41
C ILE A 58 -4.74 -2.93 13.28
N ILE A 59 -4.03 -2.35 14.23
CA ILE A 59 -2.56 -2.31 14.21
C ILE A 59 -1.98 -3.72 14.24
N TRP A 60 -2.54 -4.62 15.05
CA TRP A 60 -2.09 -6.01 15.11
C TRP A 60 -2.35 -6.79 13.84
N LEU A 61 -3.48 -6.54 13.16
CA LEU A 61 -3.76 -7.12 11.84
C LEU A 61 -2.71 -6.71 10.81
N PHE A 62 -2.35 -5.42 10.78
CA PHE A 62 -1.23 -4.94 9.97
C PHE A 62 0.12 -5.57 10.38
N ASP A 63 0.38 -5.72 11.67
CA ASP A 63 1.63 -6.33 12.16
C ASP A 63 1.82 -7.80 11.75
N ILE A 64 0.74 -8.51 11.45
CA ILE A 64 0.74 -9.92 11.02
C ILE A 64 0.51 -10.08 9.51
N ASP A 65 0.49 -8.97 8.76
CA ASP A 65 0.22 -8.92 7.32
C ASP A 65 -1.17 -9.46 6.90
N ASP A 66 -2.16 -9.47 7.80
CA ASP A 66 -3.57 -9.76 7.46
C ASP A 66 -4.24 -8.52 6.86
N LEU A 67 -3.76 -8.12 5.68
CA LEU A 67 -4.11 -6.84 5.06
C LEU A 67 -5.58 -6.73 4.65
N GLY A 68 -6.24 -7.86 4.34
CA GLY A 68 -7.66 -7.85 3.99
C GLY A 68 -8.51 -7.30 5.12
N ARG A 69 -8.39 -7.91 6.30
CA ARG A 69 -9.10 -7.46 7.49
C ARG A 69 -8.56 -6.14 8.03
N ALA A 70 -7.23 -5.94 7.95
CA ALA A 70 -6.61 -4.69 8.41
C ALA A 70 -7.14 -3.47 7.65
N LEU A 71 -7.30 -3.57 6.32
CA LEU A 71 -7.81 -2.49 5.49
C LEU A 71 -9.31 -2.27 5.65
N GLU A 72 -10.09 -3.35 5.73
CA GLU A 72 -11.53 -3.29 6.06
C GLU A 72 -11.76 -2.46 7.32
N TRP A 73 -11.08 -2.84 8.41
CA TRP A 73 -11.23 -2.16 9.69
C TRP A 73 -10.55 -0.80 9.73
N GLY A 74 -9.40 -0.64 9.08
CA GLY A 74 -8.70 0.64 9.00
C GLY A 74 -9.52 1.72 8.27
N PHE A 75 -10.21 1.35 7.19
CA PHE A 75 -11.10 2.28 6.49
C PHE A 75 -12.34 2.59 7.32
N LYS A 76 -12.93 1.59 7.99
CA LYS A 76 -14.05 1.81 8.92
C LYS A 76 -13.64 2.73 10.08
N ALA A 77 -12.43 2.61 10.60
CA ALA A 77 -11.91 3.51 11.64
C ALA A 77 -11.83 4.96 11.15
N ILE A 78 -11.40 5.19 9.90
CA ILE A 78 -11.40 6.52 9.28
C ILE A 78 -12.82 7.06 9.13
N GLU A 79 -13.75 6.24 8.61
CA GLU A 79 -15.16 6.60 8.42
C GLU A 79 -15.82 7.01 9.75
N LEU A 80 -15.58 6.24 10.81
CA LEU A 80 -16.12 6.49 12.13
C LEU A 80 -15.38 7.58 12.92
N GLY A 81 -14.34 8.20 12.35
CA GLY A 81 -13.54 9.21 13.03
C GLY A 81 -12.81 8.69 14.27
N GLN A 82 -12.49 7.39 14.30
CA GLN A 82 -11.85 6.75 15.45
C GLN A 82 -10.42 7.28 15.65
N PRO A 83 -10.01 7.59 16.89
CA PRO A 83 -8.63 7.94 17.15
C PRO A 83 -7.72 6.72 17.00
N MET A 84 -6.44 7.01 16.79
CA MET A 84 -5.40 5.99 16.81
C MET A 84 -5.20 5.44 18.23
N ALA A 85 -4.63 4.23 18.33
CA ALA A 85 -4.42 3.60 19.62
C ALA A 85 -3.52 4.49 20.53
N PRO A 86 -3.76 4.53 21.86
CA PRO A 86 -3.02 5.38 22.77
C PRO A 86 -1.49 5.25 22.63
N GLY A 87 -0.82 6.39 22.55
CA GLY A 87 0.64 6.49 22.38
C GLY A 87 1.12 6.56 20.93
N ILE A 88 0.23 6.42 19.94
CA ILE A 88 0.58 6.61 18.53
C ILE A 88 0.14 8.01 18.09
N ARG A 89 1.08 8.78 17.53
CA ARG A 89 0.88 10.19 17.17
C ARG A 89 0.48 10.42 15.71
N ARG A 90 0.60 9.39 14.86
CA ARG A 90 0.24 9.48 13.43
C ARG A 90 -1.23 9.14 13.25
N GLU A 91 -1.87 9.71 12.23
CA GLU A 91 -3.27 9.48 11.86
C GLU A 91 -3.45 8.23 10.98
N TRP A 92 -4.67 7.65 10.97
CA TRP A 92 -4.99 6.45 10.20
C TRP A 92 -4.57 6.50 8.73
N PRO A 93 -4.89 7.55 7.93
CA PRO A 93 -4.46 7.63 6.54
C PRO A 93 -2.94 7.48 6.37
N SER A 94 -2.16 8.19 7.20
CA SER A 94 -0.70 8.11 7.14
C SER A 94 -0.17 6.74 7.59
N PHE A 95 -0.73 6.16 8.66
CA PHE A 95 -0.38 4.82 9.13
C PHE A 95 -0.60 3.76 8.06
N ILE A 96 -1.79 3.75 7.46
CA ILE A 96 -2.20 2.74 6.48
C ILE A 96 -1.38 2.90 5.21
N SER A 97 -1.21 4.14 4.74
CA SER A 97 -0.41 4.44 3.55
C SER A 97 1.01 3.90 3.67
N ASP A 98 1.71 4.21 4.77
CA ASP A 98 3.09 3.76 4.94
C ASP A 98 3.17 2.23 5.07
N THR A 99 2.28 1.63 5.86
CA THR A 99 2.33 0.19 6.12
C THR A 99 2.06 -0.63 4.85
N VAL A 100 1.05 -0.25 4.07
CA VAL A 100 0.74 -0.93 2.80
C VAL A 100 1.79 -0.65 1.74
N PHE A 101 2.38 0.55 1.73
CA PHE A 101 3.47 0.87 0.81
C PHE A 101 4.70 -0.02 1.08
N ASP A 102 5.14 -0.11 2.34
CA ASP A 102 6.29 -0.93 2.72
C ASP A 102 6.08 -2.42 2.37
N TRP A 103 4.86 -2.93 2.61
CA TRP A 103 4.48 -4.28 2.18
C TRP A 103 4.50 -4.43 0.66
N SER A 104 3.98 -3.44 -0.09
CA SER A 104 3.92 -3.47 -1.54
C SER A 104 5.31 -3.43 -2.17
N GLU A 105 6.23 -2.63 -1.62
CA GLU A 105 7.63 -2.62 -2.04
C GLU A 105 8.26 -3.99 -1.87
N THR A 106 8.10 -4.60 -0.69
CA THR A 106 8.63 -5.93 -0.39
C THR A 106 8.07 -6.99 -1.34
N GLN A 107 6.76 -7.03 -1.57
CA GLN A 107 6.16 -7.99 -2.51
C GLN A 107 6.63 -7.76 -3.94
N GLY A 108 6.65 -6.49 -4.37
CA GLY A 108 7.07 -6.11 -5.71
C GLY A 108 8.52 -6.50 -6.00
N GLU A 109 9.46 -6.25 -5.08
CA GLU A 109 10.86 -6.67 -5.23
C GLU A 109 11.04 -8.18 -5.44
N HIS A 110 10.09 -8.98 -4.97
CA HIS A 110 10.06 -10.43 -5.18
C HIS A 110 9.18 -10.88 -6.36
N GLY A 111 8.70 -9.96 -7.20
CA GLY A 111 7.84 -10.26 -8.35
C GLY A 111 6.45 -10.77 -7.97
N ARG A 112 6.03 -10.57 -6.72
CA ARG A 112 4.72 -11.01 -6.21
C ARG A 112 3.66 -9.95 -6.47
N SER A 113 2.41 -10.39 -6.55
CA SER A 113 1.28 -9.47 -6.66
C SER A 113 1.17 -8.59 -5.41
N VAL A 114 0.93 -7.30 -5.64
CA VAL A 114 0.58 -6.30 -4.61
C VAL A 114 -0.92 -6.05 -4.53
N GLU A 115 -1.69 -6.68 -5.42
CA GLU A 115 -3.12 -6.46 -5.54
C GLU A 115 -3.91 -7.43 -4.67
N PRO A 116 -5.08 -7.01 -4.14
CA PRO A 116 -5.78 -5.74 -4.42
C PRO A 116 -5.36 -4.56 -3.53
N TYR A 117 -4.52 -4.82 -2.51
CA TYR A 117 -4.30 -3.89 -1.40
C TYR A 117 -3.60 -2.60 -1.83
N PHE A 118 -2.61 -2.70 -2.72
CA PHE A 118 -1.96 -1.52 -3.25
C PHE A 118 -2.94 -0.61 -3.98
N THR A 119 -3.74 -1.12 -4.93
CA THR A 119 -4.69 -0.27 -5.67
C THR A 119 -5.76 0.33 -4.76
N GLN A 120 -6.26 -0.41 -3.77
CA GLN A 120 -7.21 0.15 -2.79
C GLN A 120 -6.63 1.36 -2.06
N VAL A 121 -5.42 1.24 -1.51
CA VAL A 121 -4.78 2.34 -0.78
C VAL A 121 -4.31 3.45 -1.72
N PHE A 122 -3.80 3.12 -2.91
CA PHE A 122 -3.41 4.10 -3.93
C PHE A 122 -4.57 5.04 -4.24
N ASN A 123 -5.76 4.51 -4.52
CA ASN A 123 -6.95 5.32 -4.82
C ASN A 123 -7.31 6.26 -3.66
N GLN A 124 -7.21 5.79 -2.42
CA GLN A 124 -7.42 6.64 -1.25
C GLN A 124 -6.38 7.75 -1.16
N VAL A 125 -5.10 7.43 -1.30
CA VAL A 125 -3.97 8.38 -1.22
C VAL A 125 -4.05 9.47 -2.29
N VAL A 126 -4.46 9.14 -3.52
CA VAL A 126 -4.42 10.09 -4.64
C VAL A 126 -5.73 10.87 -4.85
N HIS A 127 -6.86 10.39 -4.32
CA HIS A 127 -8.17 11.02 -4.54
C HIS A 127 -8.85 11.55 -3.27
N HIS A 128 -8.58 10.98 -2.09
CA HIS A 128 -9.39 11.22 -0.90
C HIS A 128 -8.59 11.73 0.30
N TRP A 129 -7.42 11.15 0.57
CA TRP A 129 -6.63 11.48 1.75
C TRP A 129 -5.72 12.68 1.50
N LYS A 130 -5.77 13.65 2.41
CA LYS A 130 -4.90 14.84 2.41
C LYS A 130 -3.57 14.52 3.07
N LEU A 131 -2.69 13.87 2.33
CA LEU A 131 -1.35 13.49 2.78
C LEU A 131 -0.29 14.45 2.24
N ALA A 132 0.89 14.44 2.86
CA ALA A 132 2.04 15.20 2.38
C ALA A 132 2.45 14.73 0.97
N GLU A 133 2.78 15.67 0.09
CA GLU A 133 3.12 15.40 -1.31
C GLU A 133 4.17 14.29 -1.50
N PRO A 134 5.22 14.15 -0.66
CA PRO A 134 6.17 13.04 -0.80
C PRO A 134 5.54 11.65 -0.64
N ILE A 135 4.48 11.52 0.17
CA ILE A 135 3.75 10.25 0.35
C ILE A 135 2.97 9.93 -0.93
N THR A 136 2.22 10.89 -1.47
CA THR A 136 1.48 10.69 -2.72
C THR A 136 2.43 10.44 -3.89
N ALA A 137 3.58 11.12 -3.94
CA ALA A 137 4.59 10.94 -4.97
C ALA A 137 5.19 9.52 -4.98
N LYS A 138 5.49 8.92 -3.81
CA LYS A 138 6.02 7.55 -3.75
C LYS A 138 5.00 6.52 -4.27
N PHE A 139 3.71 6.72 -4.01
CA PHE A 139 2.63 5.87 -4.54
C PHE A 139 2.53 5.94 -6.08
N TYR A 140 2.54 7.14 -6.65
CA TYR A 140 2.59 7.31 -8.11
C TYR A 140 3.83 6.66 -8.73
N LYS A 141 5.01 6.86 -8.11
CA LYS A 141 6.24 6.20 -8.54
C LYS A 141 6.08 4.69 -8.53
N PHE A 142 5.60 4.11 -7.44
CA PHE A 142 5.43 2.67 -7.34
C PHE A 142 4.44 2.13 -8.38
N LYS A 143 3.29 2.81 -8.60
CA LYS A 143 2.33 2.42 -9.64
C LYS A 143 2.99 2.38 -11.02
N GLY A 144 3.71 3.43 -11.41
CA GLY A 144 4.42 3.48 -12.69
C GLY A 144 5.48 2.37 -12.83
N LEU A 145 6.29 2.15 -11.79
CA LEU A 145 7.29 1.08 -11.77
C LEU A 145 6.66 -0.32 -11.83
N SER A 146 5.50 -0.53 -11.19
CA SER A 146 4.81 -1.83 -11.17
C SER A 146 4.37 -2.31 -12.55
N LEU A 147 4.00 -1.39 -13.44
CA LEU A 147 3.63 -1.71 -14.83
C LEU A 147 4.84 -2.22 -15.65
N LEU A 148 6.05 -1.86 -15.24
CA LEU A 148 7.30 -2.18 -15.92
C LEU A 148 8.06 -3.34 -15.25
N ARG A 149 7.43 -3.95 -14.24
CA ARG A 149 8.07 -4.94 -13.39
C ARG A 149 7.92 -6.35 -13.96
N SER A 150 9.02 -7.10 -13.98
CA SER A 150 9.03 -8.50 -14.38
C SER A 150 8.52 -9.43 -13.26
N THR A 151 8.33 -10.70 -13.60
CA THR A 151 8.03 -11.78 -12.64
C THR A 151 9.16 -12.05 -11.64
N THR A 152 10.37 -11.54 -11.90
CA THR A 152 11.51 -11.61 -10.98
C THR A 152 11.65 -10.36 -10.09
N GLY A 153 10.76 -9.38 -10.26
CA GLY A 153 10.75 -8.12 -9.50
C GLY A 153 11.58 -7.00 -10.13
N ASP A 154 12.35 -7.27 -11.18
CA ASP A 154 13.16 -6.26 -11.86
C ASP A 154 12.29 -5.26 -12.63
N VAL A 155 12.64 -3.98 -12.60
CA VAL A 155 12.03 -2.97 -13.47
C VAL A 155 12.91 -2.77 -14.70
N LYS A 156 12.43 -3.23 -15.86
CA LYS A 156 13.20 -3.21 -17.12
C LYS A 156 12.32 -2.67 -18.25
N PRO A 157 12.27 -1.33 -18.46
CA PRO A 157 11.48 -0.76 -19.55
C PRO A 157 11.82 -1.34 -20.92
N SER A 158 13.10 -1.70 -21.13
CA SER A 158 13.59 -2.27 -22.40
C SER A 158 12.94 -3.59 -22.80
N THR A 159 12.37 -4.36 -21.86
CA THR A 159 11.70 -5.64 -22.16
C THR A 159 10.22 -5.49 -22.47
N VAL A 160 9.64 -4.29 -22.26
CA VAL A 160 8.22 -4.03 -22.51
C VAL A 160 8.01 -3.74 -23.99
N GLY A 161 7.15 -4.50 -24.66
CA GLY A 161 6.80 -4.31 -26.07
C GLY A 161 5.53 -3.47 -26.30
N ASP A 162 4.79 -3.19 -25.23
CA ASP A 162 3.51 -2.48 -25.27
C ASP A 162 3.73 -0.96 -25.10
N VAL A 163 3.43 -0.22 -26.16
CA VAL A 163 3.57 1.25 -26.21
C VAL A 163 2.60 1.93 -25.23
N GLU A 164 1.36 1.44 -25.12
CA GLU A 164 0.35 2.03 -24.25
C GLU A 164 0.75 1.85 -22.79
N LEU A 165 1.21 0.65 -22.43
CA LEU A 165 1.71 0.35 -21.08
C LEU A 165 2.90 1.24 -20.69
N LEU A 166 3.83 1.47 -21.62
CA LEU A 166 4.98 2.37 -21.43
C LEU A 166 4.54 3.82 -21.20
N GLN A 167 3.58 4.31 -21.98
CA GLN A 167 3.02 5.66 -21.84
C GLN A 167 2.27 5.83 -20.51
N GLN A 168 1.47 4.84 -20.12
CA GLN A 168 0.78 4.84 -18.83
C GLN A 168 1.78 4.87 -17.67
N ALA A 169 2.85 4.06 -17.75
CA ALA A 169 3.91 4.04 -16.76
C ALA A 169 4.61 5.40 -16.65
N ASP A 170 4.96 6.03 -17.78
CA ASP A 170 5.57 7.36 -17.77
C ASP A 170 4.64 8.42 -17.18
N GLY A 171 3.34 8.39 -17.51
CA GLY A 171 2.35 9.33 -16.96
C GLY A 171 2.28 9.28 -15.42
N PHE A 172 2.34 8.08 -14.83
CA PHE A 172 2.42 7.95 -13.37
C PHE A 172 3.74 8.48 -12.80
N LEU A 173 4.87 8.18 -13.45
CA LEU A 173 6.19 8.65 -13.03
C LEU A 173 6.32 10.18 -13.15
N GLU A 174 5.74 10.77 -14.19
CA GLU A 174 5.60 12.22 -14.35
C GLU A 174 4.82 12.83 -13.20
N LYS A 175 3.65 12.24 -12.88
CA LYS A 175 2.84 12.72 -11.77
C LYS A 175 3.62 12.67 -10.45
N ALA A 176 4.38 11.61 -10.21
CA ALA A 176 5.27 11.52 -9.06
C ALA A 176 6.31 12.66 -9.01
N ALA A 177 6.97 12.95 -10.14
CA ALA A 177 7.96 14.01 -10.24
C ALA A 177 7.35 15.40 -9.99
N SER A 178 6.12 15.63 -10.46
CA SER A 178 5.42 16.90 -10.27
C SER A 178 5.09 17.19 -8.79
N LEU A 179 4.85 16.13 -8.01
CA LEU A 179 4.55 16.22 -6.57
C LEU A 179 5.81 16.32 -5.71
N HIS A 180 6.91 15.67 -6.11
CA HIS A 180 8.14 15.71 -5.34
C HIS A 180 9.38 15.56 -6.23
N LYS A 181 10.11 16.67 -6.41
CA LYS A 181 11.30 16.73 -7.28
C LYS A 181 12.39 15.68 -6.99
N ASN A 182 12.50 15.22 -5.74
CA ASN A 182 13.51 14.26 -5.30
C ASN A 182 12.98 12.81 -5.24
N VAL A 183 11.83 12.51 -5.87
CA VAL A 183 11.26 11.15 -5.89
C VAL A 183 12.10 10.15 -6.72
N GLY A 184 13.02 10.65 -7.55
CA GLY A 184 14.03 9.81 -8.23
C GLY A 184 13.46 8.94 -9.34
N VAL A 185 12.78 9.54 -10.32
CA VAL A 185 12.18 8.85 -11.48
C VAL A 185 12.85 9.19 -12.82
N LYS A 186 13.74 10.18 -12.86
CA LYS A 186 14.36 10.68 -14.10
C LYS A 186 14.98 9.56 -14.95
N THR A 187 15.75 8.67 -14.33
CA THR A 187 16.46 7.59 -15.04
C THR A 187 15.49 6.62 -15.72
N VAL A 188 14.44 6.19 -15.02
CA VAL A 188 13.48 5.24 -15.59
C VAL A 188 12.62 5.89 -16.68
N ARG A 189 12.23 7.17 -16.53
CA ARG A 189 11.52 7.92 -17.59
C ARG A 189 12.36 8.01 -18.86
N ASN A 190 13.65 8.35 -18.75
CA ASN A 190 14.56 8.35 -19.90
C ASN A 190 14.66 6.97 -20.58
N GLN A 191 14.64 5.88 -19.81
CA GLN A 191 14.65 4.51 -20.37
C GLN A 191 13.35 4.17 -21.09
N ILE A 192 12.20 4.64 -20.58
CA ILE A 192 10.90 4.51 -21.25
C ILE A 192 10.92 5.27 -22.58
N ASP A 193 11.39 6.52 -22.60
CA ASP A 193 11.50 7.33 -23.82
C ASP A 193 12.37 6.65 -24.89
N MET A 194 13.53 6.11 -24.49
CA MET A 194 14.40 5.36 -25.40
C MET A 194 13.69 4.13 -25.96
N ARG A 195 12.92 3.42 -25.13
CA ARG A 195 12.18 2.23 -25.58
C ARG A 195 11.05 2.58 -26.54
N LEU A 196 10.29 3.63 -26.28
CA LEU A 196 9.23 4.12 -27.15
C LEU A 196 9.77 4.47 -28.54
N ARG A 197 10.88 5.21 -28.62
CA ARG A 197 11.55 5.54 -29.88
C ARG A 197 12.03 4.31 -30.64
N ALA A 198 12.55 3.31 -29.91
CA ALA A 198 12.97 2.06 -30.54
C ALA A 198 11.77 1.32 -31.16
N LEU A 199 10.65 1.22 -30.46
CA LEU A 199 9.43 0.57 -30.96
C LEU A 199 8.84 1.30 -32.19
N GLU A 200 8.84 2.63 -32.18
CA GLU A 200 8.39 3.44 -33.32
C GLU A 200 9.27 3.22 -34.57
N ALA A 201 10.59 3.13 -34.38
CA ALA A 201 11.53 2.86 -35.46
C ALA A 201 11.33 1.45 -36.07
N TYR A 202 11.06 0.43 -35.26
CA TYR A 202 10.77 -0.92 -35.76
C TYR A 202 9.45 -0.97 -36.55
N GLY A 203 8.37 -0.38 -36.05
CA GLY A 203 7.08 -0.36 -36.76
C GLY A 203 7.13 0.42 -38.10
N SER A 204 7.97 1.45 -38.18
CA SER A 204 8.21 2.21 -39.42
C SER A 204 9.03 1.42 -40.46
N GLN A 205 9.83 0.43 -40.03
CA GLN A 205 10.60 -0.42 -40.95
C GLN A 205 9.76 -1.55 -41.56
N GLU A 206 8.85 -2.16 -40.79
CA GLU A 206 7.93 -3.20 -41.29
C GLU A 206 6.97 -2.65 -42.36
N THR A 207 6.41 -1.46 -42.13
CA THR A 207 5.52 -0.78 -43.09
C THR A 207 6.21 -0.33 -44.39
N GLY A 208 7.54 -0.22 -44.40
CA GLY A 208 8.34 0.07 -45.59
C GLY A 208 8.68 -1.17 -46.43
N GLN A 209 8.80 -2.35 -45.80
CA GLN A 209 9.12 -3.60 -46.49
C GLN A 209 7.92 -4.25 -47.18
N GLU A 210 6.69 -4.04 -46.70
CA GLU A 210 5.47 -4.54 -47.37
C GLU A 210 5.09 -3.77 -48.66
N LYS A 211 5.78 -2.67 -48.97
CA LYS A 211 5.52 -1.82 -50.15
C LYS A 211 6.50 -2.01 -51.31
N THR A 212 7.34 -3.05 -51.26
CA THR A 212 8.30 -3.40 -52.32
C THR A 212 7.96 -4.76 -52.91
#